data_AF-A0A7I4Y906-F1
#
_entry.id   AF-A0A7I4Y906-F1
#
_cell.length_a   1.000
_cell.length_b   1.000
_cell.length_c   1.000
_cell.angle_alpha   90.00
_cell.angle_beta   90.00
_cell.angle_gamma   90.00
#
_symmetry.space_group_name_H-M   'P 1'
#
loop_
_entity.id
_entity.type
_entity.pdbx_description
1 polymer ?
#
loop_
_entity_poly.entity_id
_entity_poly.type
_entity_poly.pdbx_seq_one_letter_code
_entity_poly.pdbx_strand_id
1 'polypeptide(L)'
;MEPPSFVVKRFPRETSGVGFDVHPSVVHPVDSDEDLLLRFAILRLQHKVISIVNTYSPHSTAEKVELDAFHDRLEKNIHNEKFFYKPVVGDFNARLSKAQEEEFRIGKLGMGDGNENGNSLAGLLFAARLFHANSLLQEN
;
A
#
# COMPACT_ATOMS: atom_id res chain seq x y z
N MET A 1 31.56 -3.06 10.43
CA MET A 1 30.57 -3.26 9.36
C MET A 1 30.07 -1.89 8.99
N GLU A 2 30.29 -1.42 7.75
CA GLU A 2 29.76 -0.11 7.33
C GLU A 2 28.24 -0.19 7.16
N PRO A 3 27.49 0.88 7.50
CA PRO A 3 26.05 0.89 7.30
C PRO A 3 25.73 0.81 5.80
N PRO A 4 24.66 0.10 5.40
CA PRO A 4 24.24 0.07 4.01
C PRO A 4 23.95 1.49 3.53
N SER A 5 24.60 1.89 2.44
CA SER A 5 24.25 3.13 1.74
C SER A 5 22.85 2.99 1.14
N PHE A 6 21.98 3.97 1.35
CA PHE A 6 20.66 4.05 0.76
C PHE A 6 20.52 5.37 -0.01
N VAL A 7 19.89 5.32 -1.19
CA VAL A 7 19.42 6.54 -1.85
C VAL A 7 18.01 6.77 -1.36
N VAL A 8 17.85 7.78 -0.50
CA VAL A 8 16.53 8.28 -0.18
C VAL A 8 16.04 9.07 -1.39
N LYS A 9 15.08 8.53 -2.14
CA LYS A 9 14.27 9.38 -3.02
C LYS A 9 13.27 10.11 -2.11
N ARG A 10 13.77 11.17 -1.46
CA ARG A 10 12.98 12.10 -0.64
C ARG A 10 12.49 13.18 -1.56
N PHE A 11 11.18 13.23 -1.71
CA PHE A 11 10.50 14.24 -2.48
C PHE A 11 10.30 15.51 -1.62
N PRO A 12 10.06 16.69 -2.22
CA PRO A 12 10.28 18.00 -1.59
C PRO A 12 9.63 18.17 -0.21
N ARG A 13 10.34 18.92 0.65
CA ARG A 13 10.23 18.96 2.12
C ARG A 13 8.96 19.55 2.74
N GLU A 14 7.90 19.82 1.97
CA GLU A 14 6.78 20.60 2.53
C GLU A 14 5.47 19.87 2.66
N THR A 15 5.38 18.57 2.41
CA THR A 15 4.20 17.84 2.89
C THR A 15 4.36 16.32 2.97
N SER A 16 4.97 15.60 2.02
CA SER A 16 4.80 14.13 1.90
C SER A 16 5.12 13.28 3.16
N GLY A 17 4.16 12.50 3.64
CA GLY A 17 4.29 11.55 4.75
C GLY A 17 4.66 10.13 4.30
N VAL A 18 4.82 9.89 2.99
CA VAL A 18 5.16 8.58 2.42
C VAL A 18 6.29 8.71 1.39
N GLY A 19 7.13 7.68 1.29
CA GLY A 19 8.28 7.67 0.38
C GLY A 19 8.98 6.32 0.34
N PHE A 20 10.10 6.25 -0.37
CA PHE A 20 10.91 5.04 -0.47
C PHE A 20 12.39 5.32 -0.18
N ASP A 21 12.95 4.52 0.73
CA ASP A 21 14.40 4.39 0.87
C ASP A 21 14.87 3.23 -0.01
N VAL A 22 15.65 3.55 -1.05
CA VAL A 22 15.99 2.61 -2.12
C VAL A 22 17.48 2.30 -2.07
N HIS A 23 17.84 1.03 -1.93
CA HIS A 23 19.25 0.62 -1.94
C HIS A 23 19.89 0.90 -3.32
N PRO A 24 21.12 1.44 -3.42
CA PRO A 24 21.76 1.82 -4.68
C PRO A 24 21.77 0.73 -5.75
N SER A 25 21.88 -0.54 -5.34
CA SER A 25 21.88 -1.68 -6.27
C SER A 25 20.56 -1.87 -7.04
N VAL A 26 19.47 -1.21 -6.65
CA VAL A 26 18.16 -1.30 -7.30
C VAL A 26 17.69 0.04 -7.91
N VAL A 27 18.53 1.08 -7.91
CA VAL A 27 18.18 2.45 -8.35
C VAL A 27 18.01 2.60 -9.86
N HIS A 28 18.42 1.63 -10.67
CA HIS A 28 18.35 1.69 -12.14
C HIS A 28 17.27 0.72 -12.67
N PRO A 29 16.38 1.10 -13.62
CA PRO A 29 15.78 2.38 -13.95
C PRO A 29 14.50 2.55 -13.11
N VAL A 30 14.56 3.44 -12.11
CA VAL A 30 13.41 3.74 -11.25
C VAL A 30 12.63 4.91 -11.83
N ASP A 31 11.38 4.67 -12.21
CA ASP A 31 10.40 5.71 -12.49
C ASP A 31 9.48 5.88 -11.28
N SER A 32 9.11 7.12 -10.96
CA SER A 32 8.28 7.44 -9.79
C SER A 32 7.29 8.53 -10.16
N ASP A 33 6.04 8.33 -9.76
CA ASP A 33 4.96 9.29 -9.97
C ASP A 33 4.37 9.65 -8.61
N GLU A 34 4.10 10.94 -8.45
CA GLU A 34 3.53 11.49 -7.23
C GLU A 34 2.25 12.20 -7.60
N ASP A 35 1.14 11.67 -7.08
CA ASP A 35 -0.13 12.34 -7.19
C ASP A 35 -0.35 13.17 -5.92
N LEU A 36 -0.43 14.49 -6.10
CA LEU A 36 -0.32 15.58 -5.12
C LEU A 36 -1.43 15.60 -4.04
N LEU A 37 -1.62 14.55 -3.25
CA LEU A 37 -2.31 14.60 -1.94
C LEU A 37 -1.67 13.62 -0.95
N LEU A 38 -0.39 13.83 -0.61
CA LEU A 38 0.27 13.45 0.66
C LEU A 38 0.34 11.95 1.08
N ARG A 39 -0.47 11.06 0.52
CA ARG A 39 -0.72 9.70 1.06
C ARG A 39 -0.40 8.57 0.09
N PHE A 40 0.18 8.85 -1.07
CA PHE A 40 0.57 7.83 -2.06
C PHE A 40 1.95 8.12 -2.64
N ALA A 41 2.76 7.08 -2.82
CA ALA A 41 3.99 7.12 -3.59
C ALA A 41 4.09 5.85 -4.43
N ILE A 42 4.46 5.97 -5.70
CA ILE A 42 4.58 4.81 -6.60
C ILE A 42 6.03 4.67 -7.07
N LEU A 43 6.63 3.51 -6.82
CA LEU A 43 7.97 3.14 -7.28
C LEU A 43 7.88 2.08 -8.37
N ARG A 44 8.34 2.41 -9.57
CA ARG A 44 8.34 1.48 -10.71
C ARG A 44 9.75 0.97 -10.95
N LEU A 45 9.93 -0.33 -10.80
CA LEU A 45 11.19 -1.05 -11.04
C LEU A 45 11.12 -1.72 -12.42
N GLN A 46 11.55 -1.02 -13.47
CA GLN A 46 11.34 -1.45 -14.86
C GLN A 46 11.94 -2.84 -15.16
N HIS A 47 13.16 -3.12 -14.68
CA HIS A 47 13.83 -4.41 -14.93
C HIS A 47 13.15 -5.59 -14.24
N LYS A 48 12.38 -5.33 -13.18
CA LYS A 48 11.64 -6.36 -12.44
C LYS A 48 10.18 -6.44 -12.87
N VAL A 49 9.69 -5.47 -13.65
CA VAL A 49 8.28 -5.35 -14.05
C VAL A 49 7.38 -5.32 -12.80
N ILE A 50 7.74 -4.46 -11.83
CA ILE A 50 7.03 -4.28 -10.55
C ILE A 50 6.69 -2.79 -10.37
N SER A 51 5.45 -2.50 -9.98
CA SER A 51 5.01 -1.19 -9.47
C SER A 51 4.66 -1.30 -7.99
N ILE A 52 5.47 -0.74 -7.10
CA ILE A 52 5.19 -0.72 -5.67
C ILE A 52 4.38 0.53 -5.36
N VAL A 53 3.18 0.35 -4.83
CA VAL A 53 2.33 1.45 -4.35
C VAL A 53 2.49 1.53 -2.84
N ASN A 54 3.08 2.62 -2.34
CA ASN A 54 3.16 2.92 -0.91
C ASN A 54 2.07 3.92 -0.51
N THR A 55 1.40 3.70 0.61
CA THR A 55 0.31 4.56 1.05
C THR A 55 0.20 4.74 2.56
N TYR A 56 -0.45 5.83 2.97
CA TYR A 56 -0.82 6.08 4.37
C TYR A 56 -2.30 6.46 4.47
N SER A 57 -3.13 5.52 4.91
CA SER A 57 -4.58 5.71 5.02
C SER A 57 -4.93 6.76 6.07
N PRO A 58 -6.01 7.54 5.86
CA PRO A 58 -6.58 8.37 6.91
C PRO A 58 -6.88 7.55 8.18
N HIS A 59 -6.75 8.22 9.34
CA HIS A 59 -7.18 7.64 10.59
C HIS A 59 -8.70 7.42 10.56
N SER A 60 -9.22 6.45 11.33
CA SER A 60 -10.65 6.13 11.36
C SER A 60 -11.55 7.26 11.90
N THR A 61 -10.98 8.38 12.32
CA THR A 61 -11.69 9.59 12.75
C THR A 61 -11.80 10.65 11.65
N ALA A 62 -11.20 10.39 10.47
CA ALA A 62 -11.35 11.25 9.31
C ALA A 62 -12.82 11.27 8.83
N GLU A 63 -13.23 12.33 8.16
CA GLU A 63 -14.57 12.38 7.60
C GLU A 63 -14.76 11.27 6.55
N LYS A 64 -15.96 10.68 6.50
CA LYS A 64 -16.29 9.61 5.57
C LYS A 64 -15.95 9.98 4.12
N VAL A 65 -16.18 11.23 3.72
CA VAL A 65 -15.86 11.73 2.37
C VAL A 65 -14.36 11.68 2.06
N GLU A 66 -13.49 11.95 3.05
CA GLU A 66 -12.03 11.84 2.89
C GLU A 66 -11.63 10.37 2.76
N LEU A 67 -12.20 9.49 3.60
CA LEU A 67 -11.96 8.05 3.56
C LEU A 67 -12.38 7.46 2.21
N ASP A 68 -13.60 7.74 1.74
CA ASP A 68 -14.12 7.21 0.47
C ASP A 68 -13.26 7.73 -0.71
N ALA A 69 -12.96 9.04 -0.75
CA ALA A 69 -12.11 9.62 -1.80
C ALA A 69 -10.68 9.04 -1.81
N PHE A 70 -10.12 8.71 -0.63
CA PHE A 70 -8.84 8.04 -0.51
C PHE A 70 -8.89 6.63 -1.13
N HIS A 71 -9.89 5.82 -0.78
CA HIS A 71 -10.00 4.44 -1.26
C HIS A 71 -10.28 4.38 -2.76
N ASP A 72 -11.18 5.22 -3.27
CA ASP A 72 -11.50 5.32 -4.71
C ASP A 72 -10.25 5.68 -5.53
N ARG A 73 -9.45 6.64 -5.03
CA ARG A 73 -8.22 7.04 -5.70
C ARG A 73 -7.16 5.95 -5.63
N LEU A 74 -7.02 5.27 -4.48
CA LEU A 74 -6.08 4.16 -4.33
C LEU A 74 -6.41 3.02 -5.28
N GLU A 75 -7.68 2.62 -5.36
CA GLU A 75 -8.15 1.60 -6.31
C GLU A 75 -7.80 1.99 -7.75
N LYS A 76 -8.13 3.23 -8.13
CA LYS A 76 -7.82 3.76 -9.46
C LYS A 76 -6.32 3.74 -9.76
N ASN A 77 -5.48 4.13 -8.81
CA ASN A 77 -4.03 4.08 -8.95
C ASN A 77 -3.53 2.65 -9.17
N ILE A 78 -4.01 1.69 -8.36
CA ILE A 78 -3.67 0.27 -8.50
C ILE A 78 -4.08 -0.26 -9.88
N HIS A 79 -5.28 0.06 -10.35
CA HIS A 79 -5.74 -0.38 -11.68
C HIS A 79 -4.92 0.24 -12.82
N ASN A 80 -4.59 1.53 -12.72
CA ASN A 80 -3.85 2.27 -13.73
C ASN A 80 -2.36 1.90 -13.82
N GLU A 81 -1.81 1.24 -12.80
CA GLU A 81 -0.41 0.84 -12.84
C GLU A 81 -0.09 -0.09 -14.01
N LYS A 82 1.06 0.15 -14.64
CA LYS A 82 1.44 -0.49 -15.92
C LYS A 82 1.86 -1.95 -15.76
N PHE A 83 2.49 -2.28 -14.64
CA PHE A 83 3.11 -3.58 -14.45
C PHE A 83 2.19 -4.58 -13.77
N PHE A 84 2.32 -5.87 -14.09
CA PHE A 84 1.45 -6.91 -13.54
C PHE A 84 1.62 -7.10 -12.03
N TYR A 85 2.87 -7.08 -11.55
CA TYR A 85 3.16 -7.20 -10.13
C TYR A 85 3.03 -5.85 -9.44
N LYS A 86 2.01 -5.74 -8.58
CA LYS A 86 1.61 -4.48 -7.93
C LYS A 86 1.48 -4.65 -6.41
N PRO A 87 2.58 -4.85 -5.66
CA PRO A 87 2.50 -4.86 -4.20
C PRO A 87 2.02 -3.49 -3.72
N VAL A 88 0.95 -3.51 -2.92
CA VAL A 88 0.43 -2.33 -2.22
C VAL A 88 0.86 -2.45 -0.77
N VAL A 89 1.66 -1.50 -0.32
CA VAL A 89 2.27 -1.48 1.01
C VAL A 89 1.94 -0.16 1.69
N GLY A 90 2.07 -0.14 3.01
CA GLY A 90 1.79 1.05 3.79
C GLY A 90 1.03 0.76 5.06
N ASP A 91 0.70 1.83 5.77
CA ASP A 91 -0.14 1.75 6.96
C ASP A 91 -1.57 2.15 6.58
N PHE A 92 -2.47 1.17 6.68
CA PHE A 92 -3.88 1.33 6.38
C PHE A 92 -4.70 1.79 7.60
N ASN A 93 -4.08 1.89 8.79
CA ASN A 93 -4.79 2.07 10.05
C ASN A 93 -5.94 1.04 10.23
N ALA A 94 -5.79 -0.13 9.62
CA ALA A 94 -6.83 -1.12 9.44
C ALA A 94 -6.60 -2.29 10.39
N ARG A 95 -7.67 -2.67 11.09
CA ARG A 95 -7.73 -3.93 11.83
C ARG A 95 -8.71 -4.82 11.10
N LEU A 96 -8.19 -5.87 10.46
CA LEU A 96 -9.02 -6.87 9.78
C LEU A 96 -9.55 -7.85 10.82
N SER A 97 -10.85 -8.12 10.78
CA SER A 97 -11.45 -9.25 11.49
C SER A 97 -10.95 -10.57 10.92
N LYS A 98 -11.16 -11.66 11.64
CA LYS A 98 -10.99 -13.00 11.07
C LYS A 98 -11.87 -13.12 9.83
N ALA A 99 -11.27 -13.61 8.75
CA ALA A 99 -11.97 -13.87 7.50
C ALA A 99 -13.23 -14.71 7.76
N GLN A 100 -14.38 -14.25 7.24
CA GLN A 100 -15.56 -15.11 7.13
C GLN A 100 -15.33 -16.12 5.98
N GLU A 101 -16.10 -17.22 5.94
CA GLU A 101 -15.87 -18.33 5.01
C GLU A 101 -15.83 -17.91 3.52
N GLU A 102 -16.37 -16.74 3.20
CA GLU A 102 -16.48 -16.18 1.85
C GLU A 102 -15.31 -15.26 1.46
N GLU A 103 -14.44 -14.87 2.41
CA GLU A 103 -13.34 -13.91 2.20
C GLU A 103 -12.00 -14.59 1.87
N PHE A 104 -11.92 -15.29 0.74
CA PHE A 104 -10.70 -16.01 0.32
C PHE A 104 -9.46 -15.11 0.08
N ARG A 105 -9.63 -13.79 0.07
CA ARG A 105 -8.56 -12.79 -0.11
C ARG A 105 -7.84 -12.43 1.18
N ILE A 106 -8.42 -12.78 2.33
CA ILE A 106 -7.89 -12.53 3.67
C ILE A 106 -7.65 -13.89 4.33
N GLY A 107 -6.45 -14.12 4.83
CA GLY A 107 -6.14 -15.36 5.54
C GLY A 107 -6.69 -15.42 6.96
N LYS A 108 -6.59 -16.61 7.57
CA LYS A 108 -7.18 -16.95 8.88
C LYS A 108 -6.48 -16.27 10.08
N LEU A 109 -5.36 -15.59 9.86
CA LEU A 109 -4.53 -14.97 10.90
C LEU A 109 -5.03 -13.58 11.36
N GLY A 110 -6.29 -13.23 11.11
CA GLY A 110 -6.89 -11.98 11.59
C GLY A 110 -6.92 -11.86 13.11
N MET A 111 -6.60 -10.68 13.64
CA MET A 111 -6.41 -10.43 15.07
C MET A 111 -7.55 -9.53 15.61
N GLY A 112 -8.45 -10.13 16.40
CA GLY A 112 -9.51 -9.41 17.15
C GLY A 112 -10.68 -8.90 16.33
N ASP A 113 -11.44 -7.96 16.93
CA ASP A 113 -12.55 -7.27 16.27
C ASP A 113 -11.99 -6.27 15.23
N GLY A 114 -12.57 -6.31 14.03
CA GLY A 114 -12.20 -5.40 12.94
C GLY A 114 -12.67 -3.97 13.19
N ASN A 115 -12.05 -2.99 12.53
CA ASN A 115 -12.49 -1.59 12.53
C ASN A 115 -13.03 -1.17 11.16
N GLU A 116 -13.57 0.05 11.05
CA GLU A 116 -14.13 0.58 9.80
C GLU A 116 -13.09 0.58 8.66
N ASN A 117 -11.85 0.97 8.95
CA ASN A 117 -10.74 0.89 7.99
C ASN A 117 -10.44 -0.56 7.56
N GLY A 118 -10.66 -1.54 8.44
CA GLY A 118 -10.60 -2.97 8.13
C GLY A 118 -11.63 -3.38 7.08
N ASN A 119 -12.88 -2.92 7.24
CA ASN A 119 -13.93 -3.16 6.27
C ASN A 119 -13.62 -2.50 4.92
N SER A 120 -13.12 -1.26 4.93
CA SER A 120 -12.70 -0.56 3.70
C SER A 120 -11.52 -1.27 3.01
N LEU A 121 -10.55 -1.76 3.78
CA LEU A 121 -9.43 -2.55 3.25
C LEU A 121 -9.93 -3.87 2.64
N ALA A 122 -10.86 -4.58 3.27
CA ALA A 122 -11.48 -5.78 2.70
C ALA A 122 -12.18 -5.48 1.36
N GLY A 123 -12.92 -4.37 1.30
CA GLY A 123 -13.54 -3.87 0.06
C GLY A 123 -12.51 -3.59 -1.04
N LEU A 124 -11.43 -2.89 -0.70
CA LEU A 124 -10.32 -2.61 -1.62
C LEU A 124 -9.68 -3.91 -2.15
N LEU A 125 -9.41 -4.89 -1.28
CA LEU A 125 -8.84 -6.18 -1.69
C LEU A 125 -9.75 -6.88 -2.71
N PHE A 126 -11.07 -6.81 -2.51
CA PHE A 126 -12.04 -7.35 -3.44
C PHE A 126 -12.04 -6.60 -4.78
N ALA A 127 -12.21 -5.28 -4.74
CA ALA A 127 -12.33 -4.42 -5.93
C ALA A 127 -11.05 -4.38 -6.78
N ALA A 128 -9.88 -4.28 -6.13
CA ALA A 128 -8.57 -4.29 -6.77
C ALA A 128 -8.03 -5.70 -7.06
N ARG A 129 -8.79 -6.75 -6.73
CA ARG A 129 -8.40 -8.17 -6.89
C ARG A 129 -7.09 -8.54 -6.20
N LEU A 130 -6.80 -7.92 -5.06
CA LEU A 130 -5.60 -8.15 -4.26
C LEU A 130 -5.78 -9.28 -3.24
N PHE A 131 -4.66 -9.64 -2.60
CA PHE A 131 -4.60 -10.59 -1.49
C PHE A 131 -3.89 -9.93 -0.31
N HIS A 132 -4.38 -10.16 0.90
CA HIS A 132 -3.72 -9.66 2.10
C HIS A 132 -2.59 -10.60 2.52
N ALA A 133 -1.37 -10.31 2.05
CA ALA A 133 -0.20 -11.15 2.25
C ALA A 133 0.08 -11.46 3.73
N ASN A 134 0.00 -10.46 4.62
CA ASN A 134 0.31 -10.63 6.05
C ASN A 134 -0.64 -11.58 6.78
N SER A 135 -1.89 -11.74 6.32
CA SER A 135 -2.81 -12.70 6.96
C SER A 135 -2.76 -14.09 6.33
N LEU A 136 -2.19 -14.21 5.13
CA LEU A 136 -2.05 -15.46 4.38
C LEU A 136 -0.73 -16.17 4.65
N LEU A 137 0.34 -15.42 4.91
CA LEU A 137 1.67 -15.96 5.13
C LEU A 137 1.91 -16.15 6.64
N GLN A 138 2.30 -17.35 7.06
CA GLN A 138 2.85 -17.58 8.40
C GLN A 138 4.30 -17.09 8.42
N GLU A 139 4.69 -16.39 9.49
CA GLU A 139 6.10 -16.21 9.79
C GLU A 139 6.68 -17.58 10.15
N ASN A 140 7.69 -18.04 9.41
CA ASN A 140 8.46 -19.26 9.69
C ASN A 140 9.64 -18.95 10.61
#